data_AF-A0A518GA44-F1
#
_entry.id   AF-A0A518GA44-F1
#
_cell.length_a   1.000
_cell.length_b   1.000
_cell.length_c   1.000
_cell.angle_alpha   90.00
_cell.angle_beta   90.00
_cell.angle_gamma   90.00
#
_symmetry.space_group_name_H-M   'P 1'
#
loop_
_entity.id
_entity.type
_entity.pdbx_description
1 polymer ?
#
loop_
_entity_poly.entity_id
_entity_poly.type
_entity_poly.pdbx_seq_one_letter_code
_entity_poly.pdbx_strand_id
1 'polypeptide(L)'
;MNRIFQKPMGALLAAVVLIGLGYWWFSPEYGETSQLGYDCAIALYSACNQQDVQKLKQIAVIVETSVDANQLSEREMQWLQDIIALGQAGEWKTAIAKTRLLMETQLQEVSGKVS
;
A
#
# COMPACT_ATOMS: atom_id res chain seq x y z
N MET A 1 17.79 43.32 7.04
CA MET A 1 16.86 42.90 5.95
C MET A 1 17.66 41.95 5.06
N ASN A 2 17.36 40.68 4.83
CA ASN A 2 16.11 39.90 4.81
C ASN A 2 16.35 38.46 5.32
N ARG A 3 15.33 37.88 5.96
CA ARG A 3 15.18 36.43 6.14
C ARG A 3 14.77 35.81 4.79
N ILE A 4 15.19 34.58 4.47
CA ILE A 4 14.34 33.50 3.95
C ILE A 4 15.11 32.17 4.10
N PHE A 5 14.41 31.24 4.73
CA PHE A 5 14.83 29.95 5.23
C PHE A 5 14.63 28.92 4.11
N GLN A 6 15.64 28.67 3.26
CA GLN A 6 15.56 27.60 2.26
C GLN A 6 15.71 26.23 2.94
N LYS A 7 14.58 25.57 3.24
CA LYS A 7 14.54 24.15 3.59
C LYS A 7 14.91 23.30 2.35
N PRO A 8 15.60 22.15 2.51
CA PRO A 8 16.12 21.36 1.40
C PRO A 8 15.01 20.54 0.75
N MET A 9 14.23 21.17 -0.12
CA MET A 9 13.15 20.54 -0.90
C MET A 9 13.66 19.45 -1.87
N GLY A 10 14.95 19.47 -2.23
CA GLY A 10 15.55 18.55 -3.20
C GLY A 10 15.87 17.14 -2.67
N ALA A 11 16.08 16.98 -1.36
CA ALA A 11 16.48 15.70 -0.78
C ALA A 11 15.32 14.67 -0.71
N LEU A 12 14.08 15.17 -0.55
CA LEU A 12 12.88 14.33 -0.49
C LEU A 12 12.53 13.70 -1.83
N LEU A 13 12.75 14.42 -2.94
CA LEU A 13 12.46 13.90 -4.28
C LEU A 13 13.39 12.74 -4.67
N ALA A 14 14.68 12.83 -4.32
CA ALA A 14 15.65 11.78 -4.62
C ALA A 14 15.37 10.47 -3.85
N ALA A 15 14.95 10.56 -2.59
CA ALA A 15 14.61 9.39 -1.78
C ALA A 15 13.39 8.63 -2.34
N VAL A 16 12.37 9.35 -2.82
CA VAL A 16 11.16 8.74 -3.41
C VAL A 16 11.48 8.02 -4.71
N VAL A 17 12.37 8.57 -5.55
CA VAL A 17 12.80 7.93 -6.80
C VAL A 17 13.60 6.66 -6.52
N LEU A 18 14.51 6.67 -5.53
CA LEU A 18 15.30 5.49 -5.16
C LEU A 18 14.44 4.37 -4.55
N ILE A 19 13.41 4.73 -3.77
CA ILE A 19 12.45 3.75 -3.23
C ILE A 19 11.61 3.16 -4.38
N GLY A 20 11.08 4.00 -5.28
CA GLY A 20 10.30 3.53 -6.43
C GLY A 20 11.10 2.62 -7.36
N LEU A 21 12.37 2.94 -7.61
CA LEU A 21 13.27 2.09 -8.40
C LEU A 21 13.66 0.80 -7.67
N GLY A 22 13.83 0.85 -6.34
CA GLY A 22 14.10 -0.33 -5.51
C GLY A 22 12.92 -1.32 -5.50
N TYR A 23 11.69 -0.80 -5.44
CA TYR A 23 10.48 -1.63 -5.57
C TYR A 23 10.34 -2.23 -6.97
N TRP A 24 10.67 -1.48 -8.02
CA TRP A 24 10.59 -1.98 -9.38
C TRP A 24 11.60 -3.08 -9.69
N TRP A 25 12.77 -3.06 -9.05
CA TRP A 25 13.79 -4.10 -9.20
C TRP A 25 13.47 -5.39 -8.43
N PHE A 26 12.58 -5.33 -7.44
CA PHE A 26 12.28 -6.46 -6.55
C PHE A 26 10.91 -7.12 -6.81
N SER A 27 10.17 -6.70 -7.84
CA SER A 27 8.91 -7.34 -8.22
C SER A 27 9.15 -8.66 -8.98
N PRO A 28 8.78 -9.83 -8.43
CA PRO A 28 8.85 -11.11 -9.14
C PRO A 28 7.72 -11.21 -10.19
N GLU A 29 7.94 -11.93 -11.28
CA GLU A 29 6.90 -12.27 -12.27
C GLU A 29 5.75 -13.05 -11.60
N TYR A 30 4.52 -12.53 -11.74
CA TYR A 30 3.34 -12.99 -11.00
C TYR A 30 2.56 -14.08 -11.76
N GLY A 31 2.32 -15.19 -11.06
CA GLY A 31 1.36 -16.23 -11.43
C GLY A 31 0.31 -16.43 -10.34
N GLU A 32 -0.96 -16.47 -10.76
CA GLU A 32 -2.14 -17.06 -10.13
C GLU A 32 -2.40 -16.77 -8.63
N THR A 33 -3.24 -15.75 -8.38
CA THR A 33 -3.96 -15.47 -7.12
C THR A 33 -3.12 -15.20 -5.86
N SER A 34 -3.08 -13.95 -5.44
CA SER A 34 -1.97 -13.11 -5.84
C SER A 34 -1.24 -12.67 -4.58
N GLN A 35 -0.05 -13.22 -4.34
CA GLN A 35 0.86 -12.84 -3.26
C GLN A 35 0.94 -11.31 -3.04
N LEU A 36 0.71 -10.55 -4.11
CA LEU A 36 0.52 -9.10 -4.13
C LEU A 36 -0.50 -8.55 -3.12
N GLY A 37 -1.68 -9.16 -2.97
CA GLY A 37 -2.72 -8.68 -2.05
C GLY A 37 -2.28 -8.78 -0.59
N TYR A 38 -1.60 -9.88 -0.26
CA TYR A 38 -1.00 -10.09 1.06
C TYR A 38 0.18 -9.14 1.30
N ASP A 39 1.05 -8.96 0.31
CA ASP A 39 2.18 -8.03 0.39
C ASP A 39 1.71 -6.58 0.55
N CYS A 40 0.64 -6.19 -0.16
CA CYS A 40 -0.01 -4.90 0.01
C CYS A 40 -0.58 -4.74 1.42
N ALA A 41 -1.22 -5.76 1.98
CA ALA A 41 -1.71 -5.73 3.37
C ALA A 41 -0.55 -5.55 4.37
N ILE A 42 0.56 -6.28 4.23
CA ILE A 42 1.75 -6.09 5.09
C ILE A 42 2.31 -4.67 4.92
N ALA A 43 2.42 -4.18 3.69
CA ALA A 43 2.92 -2.85 3.40
C ALA A 43 2.03 -1.78 4.02
N LEU A 44 0.69 -1.94 3.94
CA LEU A 44 -0.29 -1.04 4.55
C LEU A 44 -0.21 -1.08 6.07
N TYR A 45 -0.06 -2.26 6.67
CA TYR A 45 0.14 -2.38 8.12
C TYR A 45 1.38 -1.59 8.56
N SER A 46 2.51 -1.77 7.85
CA SER A 46 3.74 -1.03 8.12
C SER A 46 3.57 0.47 7.95
N ALA A 47 2.93 0.91 6.86
CA ALA A 47 2.69 2.33 6.58
C ALA A 47 1.79 2.98 7.64
N CYS A 48 0.68 2.33 8.00
CA CYS A 48 -0.25 2.84 9.00
C CYS A 48 0.38 2.84 10.41
N ASN A 49 1.17 1.81 10.75
CA ASN A 49 1.88 1.73 12.02
C ASN A 49 2.93 2.84 12.17
N GLN A 50 3.59 3.21 11.07
CA GLN A 50 4.57 4.31 11.04
C GLN A 50 3.93 5.68 10.75
N GLN A 51 2.62 5.72 10.50
CA GLN A 51 1.88 6.91 10.02
C GLN A 51 2.54 7.55 8.79
N ASP A 52 3.11 6.72 7.92
CA ASP A 52 3.83 7.14 6.73
C ASP A 52 2.85 7.40 5.58
N VAL A 53 2.46 8.67 5.45
CA VAL A 53 1.54 9.15 4.41
C VAL A 53 2.11 8.95 3.01
N GLN A 54 3.43 9.03 2.82
CA GLN A 54 4.04 8.87 1.49
C GLN A 54 4.01 7.41 1.06
N LYS A 55 4.38 6.51 1.97
CA LYS A 55 4.28 5.07 1.74
C LYS A 55 2.84 4.63 1.51
N LEU A 56 1.89 5.19 2.26
CA LEU A 56 0.46 4.94 2.03
C LEU A 56 0.01 5.32 0.61
N LYS A 57 0.44 6.48 0.11
CA LYS A 57 0.13 6.93 -1.26
C LYS A 57 0.75 6.02 -2.32
N GLN A 58 1.98 5.57 -2.11
CA GLN A 58 2.64 4.64 -3.03
C GLN A 58 1.89 3.32 -3.12
N ILE A 59 1.48 2.78 -1.96
CA ILE A 59 0.70 1.54 -1.93
C ILE A 59 -0.67 1.74 -2.59
N ALA A 60 -1.30 2.89 -2.41
CA ALA A 60 -2.56 3.20 -3.10
C ALA A 60 -2.43 3.15 -4.63
N VAL A 61 -1.35 3.72 -5.19
CA VAL A 61 -1.06 3.64 -6.63
C VAL A 61 -0.83 2.20 -7.08
N ILE A 62 -0.12 1.40 -6.28
CA ILE A 62 0.11 -0.03 -6.59
C ILE A 62 -1.22 -0.77 -6.62
N VAL A 63 -2.08 -0.57 -5.61
CA VAL A 63 -3.40 -1.21 -5.56
C VAL A 63 -4.25 -0.80 -6.75
N GLU A 64 -4.32 0.50 -7.09
CA GLU A 64 -5.05 1.01 -8.26
C GLU A 64 -4.53 0.41 -9.58
N THR A 65 -3.21 0.36 -9.78
CA THR A 65 -2.61 -0.19 -11.01
C THR A 65 -2.82 -1.71 -11.12
N SER A 66 -2.90 -2.40 -9.98
CA SER A 66 -3.10 -3.86 -9.93
C SER A 66 -4.53 -4.27 -10.26
N VAL A 67 -5.49 -3.35 -10.12
CA VAL A 67 -6.88 -3.54 -10.56
C VAL A 67 -6.95 -3.65 -12.08
N ASP A 68 -6.28 -2.74 -12.79
CA ASP A 68 -6.25 -2.72 -14.25
C ASP A 68 -5.58 -3.97 -14.85
N ALA A 69 -4.64 -4.56 -14.10
CA ALA A 69 -3.93 -5.78 -14.47
C ALA A 69 -4.67 -7.08 -14.08
N ASN A 70 -5.86 -7.00 -13.47
CA ASN A 70 -6.63 -8.13 -12.95
C ASN A 70 -5.81 -9.03 -11.98
N GLN A 71 -4.87 -8.41 -11.24
CA GLN A 71 -3.95 -9.09 -10.32
C GLN A 71 -4.47 -9.14 -8.88
N LEU A 72 -5.60 -8.48 -8.61
CA LEU A 72 -6.32 -8.50 -7.34
C LEU A 72 -7.79 -8.82 -7.62
N SER A 73 -8.41 -9.62 -6.77
CA SER A 73 -9.86 -9.78 -6.80
C SER A 73 -10.56 -8.48 -6.40
N GLU A 74 -11.78 -8.28 -6.86
CA GLU A 74 -12.61 -7.13 -6.50
C GLU A 74 -12.76 -6.97 -4.97
N ARG A 75 -12.84 -8.11 -4.27
CA ARG A 75 -12.89 -8.15 -2.81
C ARG A 75 -11.58 -7.67 -2.18
N GLU A 76 -10.44 -8.20 -2.61
CA GLU A 76 -9.13 -7.76 -2.09
C GLU A 76 -8.91 -6.28 -2.33
N MET A 77 -9.24 -5.79 -3.54
CA MET A 77 -9.21 -4.38 -3.88
C MET A 77 -10.05 -3.55 -2.91
N GLN A 78 -11.32 -3.90 -2.72
CA GLN A 78 -12.23 -3.16 -1.84
C GLN A 78 -11.67 -3.07 -0.41
N TRP A 79 -11.14 -4.18 0.11
CA TRP A 79 -10.55 -4.23 1.44
C TRP A 79 -9.28 -3.39 1.57
N LEU A 80 -8.38 -3.45 0.58
CA LEU A 80 -7.15 -2.66 0.58
C LEU A 80 -7.46 -1.16 0.46
N GLN A 81 -8.40 -0.78 -0.39
CA GLN A 81 -8.88 0.60 -0.55
C GLN A 81 -9.53 1.14 0.74
N ASP A 82 -10.32 0.32 1.43
CA ASP A 82 -10.90 0.66 2.74
C ASP A 82 -9.83 1.02 3.78
N ILE A 83 -8.75 0.23 3.84
CA ILE A 83 -7.61 0.48 4.74
C ILE A 83 -6.87 1.76 4.32
N ILE A 84 -6.67 1.96 3.02
CA ILE A 84 -6.05 3.17 2.46
C ILE A 84 -6.87 4.41 2.84
N ALA A 85 -8.19 4.38 2.68
CA ALA A 85 -9.08 5.50 3.02
C ALA A 85 -9.01 5.85 4.51
N LEU A 86 -8.99 4.85 5.40
CA LEU A 86 -8.78 5.07 6.83
C LEU A 86 -7.41 5.70 7.12
N GLY A 87 -6.35 5.23 6.46
CA GLY A 87 -5.04 5.85 6.58
C GLY A 87 -5.04 7.31 6.10
N GLN A 88 -5.67 7.60 4.96
CA GLN A 88 -5.76 8.96 4.41
C GLN A 88 -6.58 9.90 5.31
N ALA A 89 -7.59 9.39 6.00
CA ALA A 89 -8.38 10.12 6.99
C ALA A 89 -7.63 10.35 8.33
N GLY A 90 -6.44 9.77 8.51
CA GLY A 90 -5.68 9.82 9.75
C GLY A 90 -6.17 8.84 10.83
N GLU A 91 -7.06 7.92 10.47
CA GLU A 91 -7.64 6.89 11.34
C GLU A 91 -6.69 5.68 11.47
N TRP A 92 -5.42 5.95 11.77
CA TRP A 92 -4.31 4.99 11.72
C TRP A 92 -4.55 3.74 12.58
N LYS A 93 -5.08 3.91 13.79
CA LYS A 93 -5.35 2.80 14.71
C LYS A 93 -6.43 1.87 14.15
N THR A 94 -7.45 2.46 13.54
CA THR A 94 -8.55 1.73 12.88
C THR A 94 -8.05 1.02 11.64
N ALA A 95 -7.19 1.66 10.85
CA ALA A 95 -6.55 1.06 9.69
C ALA A 95 -5.71 -0.16 10.09
N ILE A 96 -4.84 -0.03 11.09
CA ILE A 96 -4.02 -1.13 11.64
C ILE A 96 -4.88 -2.29 12.13
N ALA A 97 -5.95 -1.99 12.87
CA ALA A 97 -6.87 -3.01 13.38
C ALA A 97 -7.56 -3.76 12.23
N LYS A 98 -8.01 -3.05 11.18
CA LYS A 98 -8.56 -3.66 9.97
C LYS A 98 -7.54 -4.52 9.23
N THR A 99 -6.31 -4.05 9.06
CA THR A 99 -5.26 -4.83 8.38
C THR A 99 -4.91 -6.09 9.16
N ARG A 100 -4.85 -5.98 10.49
CA ARG A 100 -4.60 -7.12 11.37
C ARG A 100 -5.75 -8.13 11.30
N LEU A 101 -6.99 -7.66 11.34
CA LEU A 101 -8.16 -8.50 11.12
C LEU A 101 -8.08 -9.19 9.76
N LEU A 102 -7.70 -8.49 8.69
CA LEU A 102 -7.55 -9.08 7.36
C LEU A 102 -6.47 -10.17 7.29
N MET A 103 -5.33 -9.95 7.96
CA MET A 103 -4.24 -10.93 8.04
C MET A 103 -4.58 -12.11 8.95
N GLU A 104 -5.32 -11.89 10.04
CA GLU A 104 -5.78 -12.93 11.00
C GLU A 104 -6.95 -13.76 10.45
N THR A 105 -7.88 -13.10 9.76
CA THR A 105 -8.88 -13.70 8.85
C THR A 105 -8.21 -14.17 7.55
N GLN A 106 -6.87 -14.15 7.47
CA GLN A 106 -6.00 -14.70 6.43
C GLN A 106 -6.64 -14.83 5.04
N LEU A 107 -7.07 -13.73 4.39
CA LEU A 107 -7.64 -13.81 3.03
C LEU A 107 -8.69 -14.96 2.87
N GLN A 108 -9.44 -15.32 3.94
CA GLN A 108 -10.02 -16.67 4.20
C GLN A 108 -11.07 -17.18 3.20
N GLU A 109 -11.35 -16.44 2.14
CA GLU A 109 -12.32 -16.82 1.13
C GLU A 109 -11.83 -16.51 -0.30
N VAL A 110 -10.59 -16.04 -0.49
CA VAL A 110 -10.02 -15.63 -1.80
C VAL A 110 -9.53 -16.83 -2.65
N SER A 111 -9.51 -18.04 -2.09
CA SER A 111 -9.41 -19.33 -2.82
C SER A 111 -10.77 -20.00 -3.03
N GLY A 112 -11.88 -19.24 -3.03
CA GLY A 112 -13.23 -19.79 -3.12
C GLY A 112 -13.78 -19.98 -4.54
N LYS A 113 -13.41 -19.13 -5.51
CA LYS A 113 -13.93 -19.20 -6.89
C LYS A 113 -12.96 -18.54 -7.88
N VAL A 114 -12.04 -19.33 -8.43
CA VAL A 114 -11.75 -19.22 -9.86
C VAL A 114 -12.75 -20.16 -10.52
N SER A 115 -13.93 -19.65 -10.88
CA SER A 115 -14.84 -20.30 -11.84
C SER A 115 -14.49 -19.83 -13.23
#